data_AF-A0A0U5G9M9-F1
#
_entry.id   AF-A0A0U5G9M9-F1
#
_cell.length_a   1.000
_cell.length_b   1.000
_cell.length_c   1.000
_cell.angle_alpha   90.00
_cell.angle_beta   90.00
_cell.angle_gamma   90.00
#
_symmetry.space_group_name_H-M   'P 1'
#
loop_
_entity.id
_entity.type
_entity.pdbx_description
1 polymer ?
#
loop_
_entity_poly.entity_id
_entity_poly.type
_entity_poly.pdbx_seq_one_letter_code
_entity_poly.pdbx_strand_id
1 'polypeptide(L)' 'MVNLSRVTQESESHRARRETRDVSVQDSQYAGVYGTQYAAEELPLYVMNQQGMPPDVAHHLVRDELSLDGNPLLK' A
#
# COMPACT_ATOMS: atom_id res chain seq x y z
N MET A 1 6.63 23.99 21.52
CA MET A 1 5.49 24.37 20.67
C MET A 1 6.04 24.64 19.27
N VAL A 2 5.80 23.75 18.30
CA VAL A 2 6.36 23.87 16.94
C VAL A 2 5.45 24.75 16.09
N ASN A 3 6.03 25.78 15.46
CA ASN A 3 5.31 26.79 14.69
C ASN A 3 5.16 26.31 13.22
N LEU A 4 3.95 25.93 12.81
CA LEU A 4 3.65 25.30 11.51
C LEU A 4 3.60 26.27 10.31
N SER A 5 3.78 27.57 10.52
CA SER A 5 3.57 28.63 9.52
C SER A 5 4.64 28.69 8.41
N ARG A 6 5.60 27.75 8.36
CA ARG A 6 6.62 27.66 7.31
C ARG A 6 6.80 26.25 6.75
N VAL A 7 5.73 25.45 6.70
CA VAL A 7 5.75 24.29 5.82
C VAL A 7 5.64 24.83 4.39
N THR A 8 6.75 24.75 3.66
CA THR A 8 6.79 25.05 2.22
C THR A 8 5.78 24.15 1.53
N GLN A 9 4.72 24.73 0.98
CA GLN A 9 3.76 23.98 0.16
C GLN A 9 4.54 23.39 -1.01
N GLU A 10 4.53 22.07 -1.12
CA GLU A 10 5.17 21.33 -2.20
C GLU A 10 4.63 21.85 -3.53
N SER A 11 5.50 22.08 -4.52
CA SER A 11 5.06 22.61 -5.81
C SER A 11 4.14 21.61 -6.51
N GLU A 12 3.11 22.10 -7.20
CA GLU A 12 2.14 21.23 -7.90
C GLU A 12 2.81 20.25 -8.88
N SER A 13 3.95 20.63 -9.43
CA SER A 13 4.80 19.79 -10.30
C SER A 13 5.42 18.58 -9.57
N HIS A 14 5.78 18.72 -8.30
CA HIS A 14 6.29 17.61 -7.48
C HIS A 14 5.15 16.65 -7.10
N ARG A 15 3.98 17.19 -6.79
CA ARG A 15 2.77 16.39 -6.53
C ARG A 15 2.34 15.57 -7.76
N ALA A 16 2.27 16.18 -8.94
CA ALA A 16 1.90 15.49 -10.17
C ALA A 16 2.90 14.39 -10.58
N ARG A 17 4.20 14.61 -10.33
CA ARG A 17 5.24 13.59 -10.54
C ARG A 17 5.09 12.40 -9.60
N ARG A 18 4.63 12.64 -8.38
CA ARG A 18 4.38 11.57 -7.39
C ARG A 18 3.15 10.76 -7.77
N GLU A 19 2.06 11.43 -8.15
CA GLU A 19 0.82 10.79 -8.61
C GLU A 19 1.07 9.93 -9.87
N THR A 20 1.84 10.43 -10.85
CA THR A 20 2.21 9.64 -12.04
C THR A 20 3.15 8.47 -11.72
N ARG A 21 4.05 8.62 -10.74
CA ARG A 21 4.91 7.53 -10.26
C ARG A 21 4.09 6.45 -9.56
N ASP A 22 3.16 6.82 -8.68
CA ASP A 22 2.32 5.85 -7.97
C ASP A 22 1.40 5.09 -8.94
N VAL A 23 0.89 5.75 -9.98
CA VAL A 23 0.16 5.07 -11.08
C VAL A 23 1.09 4.12 -11.85
N SER A 24 2.34 4.52 -12.14
CA SER A 24 3.29 3.63 -12.82
C SER A 24 3.74 2.44 -11.96
N VAL A 25 3.70 2.55 -10.63
CA VAL A 25 3.96 1.44 -9.69
C VAL A 25 2.83 0.41 -9.73
N GLN A 26 1.60 0.82 -10.08
CA GLN A 26 0.51 -0.14 -10.30
C GLN A 26 0.76 -1.04 -11.52
N ASP A 27 1.54 -0.56 -12.50
CA ASP A 27 1.77 -1.25 -13.78
C ASP A 27 3.17 -1.86 -13.93
N SER A 28 4.16 -1.48 -13.09
CA SER A 28 5.56 -1.84 -13.32
C SER A 28 6.22 -2.61 -12.17
N GLN A 29 6.65 -3.81 -12.57
CA GLN A 29 7.55 -4.85 -12.03
C GLN A 29 8.70 -4.47 -11.07
N TYR A 30 8.90 -3.20 -10.67
CA TYR A 30 10.10 -2.74 -9.95
C TYR A 30 9.90 -2.42 -8.46
N ALA A 31 8.67 -2.40 -7.96
CA ALA A 31 8.39 -2.48 -6.54
C ALA A 31 7.60 -3.78 -6.31
N GLY A 32 8.22 -4.80 -5.71
CA GLY A 32 7.49 -6.01 -5.32
C GLY A 32 6.28 -5.67 -4.43
N VAL A 33 5.39 -6.63 -4.18
CA VAL A 33 4.12 -6.44 -3.42
C VAL A 33 4.23 -5.49 -2.23
N TYR A 34 5.29 -5.62 -1.42
CA TYR A 34 5.51 -4.82 -0.21
C TYR A 34 5.95 -3.37 -0.43
N GLY A 35 6.33 -2.99 -1.65
CA GLY A 35 6.63 -1.60 -2.01
C GLY A 35 5.40 -0.81 -2.46
N THR A 36 4.23 -1.44 -2.51
CA THR A 36 2.97 -0.81 -2.89
C THR A 36 2.33 -0.10 -1.70
N GLN A 37 1.50 0.92 -1.96
CA GLN A 37 0.74 1.61 -0.90
C GLN A 37 -0.14 0.65 -0.08
N TYR A 38 -0.60 -0.44 -0.70
CA TYR A 38 -1.48 -1.43 -0.08
C TYR A 38 -0.80 -2.20 1.05
N ALA A 39 0.52 -2.36 1.01
CA ALA A 39 1.27 -3.02 2.08
C ALA A 39 1.55 -2.09 3.28
N ALA A 40 1.32 -0.78 3.13
CA ALA A 40 1.46 0.19 4.20
C ALA A 40 0.17 0.36 5.02
N GLU A 41 -0.95 -0.18 4.54
CA GLU A 41 -2.27 -0.11 5.16
C GLU A 41 -2.72 -1.49 5.63
N GLU A 42 -3.51 -1.55 6.71
CA GLU A 42 -4.09 -2.81 7.18
C GLU A 42 -5.21 -3.30 6.25
N LEU A 43 -5.38 -4.62 6.15
CA LEU A 43 -6.48 -5.20 5.36
C LEU A 43 -7.85 -4.84 5.97
N PRO A 44 -8.84 -4.53 5.12
CA PRO A 44 -10.17 -4.16 5.59
C PRO A 44 -10.88 -5.33 6.26
N LEU A 45 -11.29 -5.15 7.53
CA LEU A 45 -11.99 -6.18 8.31
C LEU A 45 -13.52 -5.96 8.38
N TYR A 46 -13.96 -4.69 8.42
CA TYR A 46 -15.35 -4.36 8.77
C TYR A 46 -16.12 -3.64 7.66
N VAL A 47 -15.41 -3.03 6.71
CA VAL A 47 -16.00 -2.25 5.63
C VAL A 47 -15.27 -2.57 4.33
N MET A 48 -16.03 -2.67 3.24
CA MET A 48 -15.44 -2.89 1.92
C MET A 48 -14.70 -1.63 1.45
N ASN A 49 -13.49 -1.80 0.93
CA ASN A 49 -12.72 -0.71 0.35
C ASN A 49 -13.43 -0.12 -0.87
N GLN A 50 -13.33 1.21 -1.02
CA GLN A 50 -13.93 1.93 -2.15
C GLN A 50 -13.19 1.69 -3.46
N GLN A 51 -11.91 1.32 -3.38
CA GLN A 51 -11.02 1.09 -4.50
C GLN A 51 -10.55 -0.36 -4.49
N GLY A 52 -10.46 -0.96 -5.67
CA GLY A 52 -9.94 -2.32 -5.84
C GLY A 52 -8.43 -2.38 -5.67
N MET A 53 -7.94 -3.56 -5.32
CA MET A 53 -6.51 -3.86 -5.23
C MET A 53 -6.10 -4.77 -6.40
N PRO A 54 -4.88 -4.65 -6.95
CA PRO A 54 -4.37 -5.58 -7.94
C PRO A 54 -4.41 -7.03 -7.42
N PRO A 55 -4.71 -8.02 -8.29
CA PRO A 55 -4.95 -9.39 -7.88
C PRO A 55 -3.74 -10.03 -7.17
N ASP A 56 -2.53 -9.79 -7.68
CA ASP A 56 -1.31 -10.35 -7.10
C ASP A 56 -1.06 -9.80 -5.69
N VAL A 57 -1.22 -8.49 -5.51
CA VAL A 57 -1.05 -7.83 -4.21
C VAL A 57 -2.06 -8.36 -3.20
N ALA A 58 -3.34 -8.45 -3.58
CA ALA A 58 -4.40 -8.95 -2.71
C ALA A 58 -4.15 -10.40 -2.29
N HIS A 59 -3.76 -11.27 -3.24
CA HIS A 59 -3.45 -12.67 -2.96
C HIS A 59 -2.29 -12.80 -1.96
N HIS A 60 -1.23 -12.01 -2.13
CA HIS A 60 -0.07 -12.04 -1.25
C HIS A 60 -0.42 -11.57 0.17
N LEU A 61 -1.08 -10.42 0.32
CA LEU A 61 -1.44 -9.89 1.64
C LEU A 61 -2.38 -10.84 2.42
N VAL A 62 -3.38 -11.42 1.76
CA VAL A 62 -4.29 -12.39 2.40
C VAL A 62 -3.55 -13.66 2.81
N ARG A 63 -2.62 -14.14 1.97
CA ARG A 63 -1.82 -15.33 2.27
C ARG A 63 -0.90 -15.10 3.46
N ASP A 64 -0.34 -13.90 3.60
CA ASP A 64 0.55 -13.57 4.70
C ASP A 64 -0.20 -13.55 6.04
N GLU A 65 -1.40 -12.98 6.08
CA GLU A 65 -2.28 -13.04 7.27
C GLU A 65 -2.61 -14.48 7.67
N LEU A 66 -3.02 -15.32 6.70
CA LEU A 66 -3.32 -16.74 6.98
C LEU A 66 -2.09 -17.54 7.43
N SER A 67 -0.88 -17.07 7.11
CA SER A 67 0.34 -17.73 7.55
C SER A 67 0.56 -17.60 9.07
N LEU A 68 -0.15 -16.68 9.73
CA LEU A 68 -0.12 -16.50 11.19
C LEU A 68 -1.00 -17.51 11.94
N ASP A 69 -1.97 -18.16 11.27
CA ASP A 69 -2.88 -19.15 11.90
C ASP A 69 -2.16 -20.42 12.41
N GLY A 70 -0.89 -20.59 12.05
CA GLY A 70 -0.07 -21.72 12.46
C GLY A 70 -0.13 -22.89 11.48
N ASN A 71 0.91 -23.71 11.50
CA ASN A 71 1.01 -24.83 10.57
C ASN A 71 0.24 -26.04 11.10
N PRO A 72 -0.82 -26.51 10.40
CA PRO A 72 -1.61 -27.66 10.85
C PRO A 72 -0.83 -28.98 10.91
N LEU A 73 0.36 -29.04 10.29
CA LEU A 73 1.23 -30.23 10.29
C LEU A 73 2.19 -30.28 11.48
N LEU A 74 2.33 -29.20 12.25
CA LEU A 74 3.14 -29.18 13.46
C LEU A 74 2.24 -29.55 14.65
N LYS A 75 2.35 -30.80 15.13
CA LYS A 75 1.77 -31.31 16.38
C LYS A 75 2.82 -31.47 17.44
#